data_AF-A0A848YVY7-F1
#
_entry.id   AF-A0A848YVY7-F1
#
_cell.length_a   1.000
_cell.length_b   1.000
_cell.length_c   1.000
_cell.angle_alpha   90.00
_cell.angle_beta   90.00
_cell.angle_gamma   90.00
#
_symmetry.space_group_name_H-M   'P 1'
#
loop_
_entity.id
_entity.type
_entity.pdbx_description
1 polymer ?
#
loop_
_entity_poly.entity_id
_entity_poly.type
_entity_poly.pdbx_seq_one_letter_code
_entity_poly.pdbx_strand_id
1 'polypeptide(L)' 'MNLPAFVESPRTGKATDTLVDNAITGLKSKTPDGNAKKINLIEYDSQYCKNCLLGRDY' A
#
# COMPACT_ATOMS: atom_id res chain seq x y z
N MET A 1 13.56 -1.15 -11.20
CA MET A 1 12.25 -1.82 -11.03
C MET A 1 11.37 -0.90 -10.18
N ASN A 2 10.10 -0.72 -10.54
CA ASN A 2 9.16 0.10 -9.77
C ASN A 2 8.19 -0.82 -9.04
N LEU A 3 8.13 -0.72 -7.70
CA LEU A 3 7.29 -1.56 -6.86
C LEU A 3 6.33 -0.69 -6.01
N PRO A 4 5.06 -0.56 -6.41
CA PRO A 4 4.05 0.01 -5.52
C PRO A 4 3.71 -1.00 -4.42
N ALA A 5 3.81 -0.55 -3.16
CA ALA A 5 3.40 -1.33 -1.99
C ALA A 5 2.10 -0.74 -1.43
N PHE A 6 0.97 -1.39 -1.73
CA PHE A 6 -0.35 -0.96 -1.27
C PHE A 6 -0.63 -1.45 0.14
N VAL A 7 -1.12 -0.56 1.00
CA VAL A 7 -1.49 -0.87 2.39
C VAL A 7 -2.92 -0.42 2.62
N GLU A 8 -3.79 -1.39 2.90
CA GLU A 8 -5.17 -1.15 3.33
C GLU A 8 -5.28 -1.44 4.82
N SER A 9 -4.88 -0.46 5.63
CA SER A 9 -5.03 -0.52 7.09
C SER A 9 -5.83 0.70 7.53
N PRO A 10 -6.90 0.54 8.33
CA PRO A 10 -7.65 1.67 8.88
C PRO A 10 -6.83 2.50 9.88
N ARG A 11 -5.64 2.00 10.28
CA ARG A 11 -4.72 2.69 11.18
C ARG A 11 -3.31 2.66 10.59
N THR A 12 -2.80 3.82 10.19
CA THR A 12 -1.40 3.99 9.78
C THR A 12 -0.46 3.88 10.99
N GLY A 13 0.79 3.50 10.74
CA GLY A 13 1.82 3.36 11.78
C GLY A 13 1.65 2.17 12.73
N LYS A 14 0.92 1.12 12.32
CA LYS A 14 0.74 -0.12 13.09
C LYS A 14 1.59 -1.26 12.54
N ALA A 15 1.43 -2.45 13.12
CA ALA A 15 2.20 -3.64 12.77
C ALA A 15 2.24 -3.91 11.25
N THR A 16 1.12 -3.72 10.54
CA THR A 16 1.05 -3.87 9.08
C THR A 16 1.98 -2.90 8.34
N ASP A 17 2.03 -1.63 8.76
CA ASP A 17 2.95 -0.65 8.17
C ASP A 17 4.41 -1.07 8.40
N THR A 18 4.74 -1.52 9.61
CA THR A 18 6.10 -1.98 9.94
C THR A 18 6.51 -3.19 9.10
N LEU A 19 5.59 -4.14 8.85
CA LEU A 19 5.86 -5.28 7.98
C LEU A 19 6.16 -4.84 6.54
N VAL A 20 5.39 -3.89 6.02
CA VAL A 20 5.58 -3.33 4.68
C VAL A 20 6.90 -2.56 4.59
N ASP A 21 7.22 -1.75 5.59
CA ASP A 21 8.48 -0.99 5.66
C ASP A 21 9.70 -1.93 5.71
N ASN A 22 9.61 -3.03 6.47
CA ASN A 22 10.64 -4.06 6.51
C ASN A 22 10.81 -4.78 5.16
N ALA A 23 9.71 -5.10 4.47
CA ALA A 23 9.76 -5.69 3.13
C ALA A 23 10.41 -4.76 2.10
N ILE A 24 10.07 -3.46 2.14
CA ILE A 24 10.70 -2.43 1.30
C ILE A 24 12.20 -2.33 1.59
N THR A 25 12.59 -2.37 2.87
CA THR A 25 13.99 -2.34 3.29
C THR A 25 14.74 -3.57 2.77
N GLY A 26 14.13 -4.77 2.87
CA GLY A 26 14.67 -6.00 2.31
C GLY A 26 14.88 -5.92 0.79
N LEU A 27 13.93 -5.37 0.05
CA LEU A 27 14.07 -5.15 -1.39
C LEU A 27 15.24 -4.21 -1.71
N LYS A 28 15.31 -3.06 -1.05
CA LYS A 28 16.38 -2.06 -1.26
C LYS A 28 17.76 -2.63 -0.96
N SER A 29 17.86 -3.58 -0.01
CA SER A 29 19.14 -4.27 0.28
C SER A 29 19.67 -5.14 -0.87
N LYS A 30 18.77 -5.63 -1.75
CA LYS A 30 19.12 -6.49 -2.90
C LYS A 30 19.11 -5.75 -4.22
N THR A 31 18.29 -4.71 -4.33
CA THR A 31 18.15 -3.88 -5.52
C THR A 31 18.19 -2.41 -5.09
N PRO A 32 19.39 -1.81 -4.94
CA PRO A 32 19.55 -0.44 -4.48
C PRO A 32 18.85 0.60 -5.36
N ASP A 33 18.83 0.34 -6.68
CA ASP A 33 18.14 1.18 -7.67
C ASP A 33 16.62 0.84 -7.80
N GLY A 34 16.12 -0.04 -6.92
CA GLY A 34 14.72 -0.40 -6.84
C GLY A 34 13.90 0.74 -6.26
N ASN A 35 12.95 1.25 -7.03
CA ASN A 35 12.05 2.29 -6.57
C ASN A 35 10.80 1.65 -5.96
N ALA A 36 10.75 1.59 -4.63
CA ALA A 36 9.57 1.15 -3.90
C ALA A 36 8.84 2.35 -3.31
N LYS A 37 7.53 2.46 -3.62
CA LYS A 37 6.65 3.51 -3.10
C LYS A 37 5.53 2.89 -2.29
N LYS A 38 5.48 3.21 -0.99
CA LYS A 38 4.35 2.84 -0.12
C LYS A 38 3.15 3.73 -0.44
N ILE A 39 1.98 3.12 -0.58
CA ILE A 39 0.71 3.78 -0.87
C ILE A 39 -0.29 3.30 0.18
N ASN A 40 -0.65 4.18 1.11
CA ASN A 40 -1.68 3.90 2.11
C ASN A 40 -3.04 4.19 1.48
N LEU A 41 -3.84 3.16 1.19
CA LEU A 41 -5.12 3.31 0.48
C LEU A 41 -6.13 4.15 1.26
N ILE A 42 -6.03 4.15 2.60
CA ILE A 42 -6.89 4.95 3.49
C ILE A 42 -6.70 6.47 3.33
N GLU A 43 -5.57 6.91 2.76
CA GLU A 43 -5.30 8.31 2.49
C GLU A 43 -5.94 8.79 1.17
N TYR A 44 -6.52 7.87 0.39
CA TYR A 44 -7.13 8.16 -0.91
C TYR A 44 -8.65 8.00 -0.81
N ASP A 45 -9.36 8.87 -1.52
CA ASP A 45 -10.79 8.71 -1.73
C ASP A 45 -11.05 7.61 -2.78
N SER A 46 -11.01 6.35 -2.34
CA SER A 46 -11.37 5.22 -3.18
C SER A 46 -12.90 5.11 -3.26
N GLN A 47 -13.48 5.79 -4.24
CA GLN A 47 -14.89 5.62 -4.58
C GLN A 47 -15.17 4.16 -4.97
N TYR A 48 -16.36 3.66 -4.63
CA TYR A 48 -16.79 2.34 -5.07
C TYR A 48 -16.88 2.26 -6.60
N CYS A 49 -16.75 1.05 -7.15
CA CYS A 49 -16.83 0.87 -8.59
C CYS A 49 -18.27 1.13 -9.08
N LYS A 50 -18.45 2.16 -9.91
CA LYS A 50 -19.77 2.53 -10.45
C LYS A 50 -20.37 1.49 -11.40
N ASN A 51 -19.55 0.60 -11.95
CA ASN A 51 -20.01 -0.44 -12.89
C ASN A 51 -20.52 -1.71 -12.19
N CYS A 52 -19.80 -2.20 -11.17
CA CYS A 52 -20.19 -3.41 -10.45
C CYS A 52 -20.82 -3.14 -9.07
N LEU A 53 -20.81 -1.89 -8.60
CA LEU A 53 -21.35 -1.44 -7.31
C LEU A 53 -20.71 -2.09 -6.07
N LEU A 54 -19.61 -2.82 -6.25
CA LEU A 54 -18.87 -3.43 -5.15
C LEU A 54 -18.22 -2.33 -4.30
N GLY A 55 -18.43 -2.40 -2.98
CA GLY A 55 -17.94 -1.40 -2.04
C GLY A 55 -18.89 -0.23 -1.78
N ARG A 56 -20.11 -0.20 -2.36
CA ARG A 56 -21.03 0.94 -2.22
C ARG A 56 -21.55 1.17 -0.81
N ASP A 57 -21.74 0.09 -0.05
CA ASP A 57 -22.43 0.12 1.25
C ASP A 57 -21.47 -0.10 2.44
N TYR A 58 -20.14 0.02 2.22
CA TYR A 58 -19.08 -0.17 3.21
C TYR A 58 -18.49 1.15 3.70
#